data_AF-A0A8H7PZT8-F1
#
_entry.id   AF-A0A8H7PZT8-F1
#
_cell.length_a   1.000
_cell.length_b   1.000
_cell.length_c   1.000
_cell.angle_alpha   90.00
_cell.angle_beta   90.00
_cell.angle_gamma   90.00
#
_symmetry.space_group_name_H-M   'P 1'
#
loop_
_entity.id
_entity.type
_entity.pdbx_description
1 polymer ?
#
loop_
_entity_poly.entity_id
_entity_poly.type
_entity_poly.pdbx_seq_one_letter_code
_entity_poly.pdbx_strand_id
1 'polypeptide(L)'
;MTFYNIWFHIAWLLSKEEPRIPSYPYPSAPSMWSLLNYLPAFAQREMSKYLGTRMLRLNTGFSYFPEQFLIGASLATRKALETLSEDLTMGNKESSEKLESTFSLALLQKLRDTRKEMDPNLNIDISIPQIYDATIKDVWITLGTPRAFENNRQFEVMQWMTLTVGVKAAKHSEDEENFSDYRGRVAKGLMDGAHFKVDVEIDADVEYTVSSPKLQEAGDADVLIHDRGRRPLIISLETPYFEPADRMVAGRDENDEPIMDWNWRIADIDQLLAKEALENES
;
A
#
# COMPACT_ATOMS: atom_id res chain seq x y z
N MET A 1 -3.19 34.14 -5.14
CA MET A 1 -2.61 33.11 -6.01
C MET A 1 -2.34 31.78 -5.29
N THR A 2 -2.63 31.67 -3.98
CA THR A 2 -2.21 30.57 -3.10
C THR A 2 -3.23 29.42 -2.98
N PHE A 3 -4.52 29.65 -3.22
CA PHE A 3 -5.55 28.62 -3.07
C PHE A 3 -5.41 27.48 -4.10
N TYR A 4 -5.05 27.77 -5.36
CA TYR A 4 -4.91 26.73 -6.40
C TYR A 4 -3.85 25.66 -6.08
N ASN A 5 -2.79 26.00 -5.34
CA ASN A 5 -1.76 25.02 -4.95
C ASN A 5 -2.29 24.06 -3.88
N ILE A 6 -3.04 24.55 -2.88
CA ILE A 6 -3.53 23.71 -1.77
C ILE A 6 -4.43 22.56 -2.30
N TRP A 7 -5.27 22.86 -3.30
CA TRP A 7 -6.16 21.87 -3.91
C TRP A 7 -5.39 20.78 -4.68
N PHE A 8 -4.30 21.14 -5.37
CA PHE A 8 -3.53 20.19 -6.18
C PHE A 8 -2.84 19.13 -5.30
N HIS A 9 -2.29 19.53 -4.15
CA HIS A 9 -1.51 18.62 -3.31
C HIS A 9 -2.35 17.73 -2.38
N ILE A 10 -3.60 18.10 -2.11
CA ILE A 10 -4.47 17.39 -1.16
C ILE A 10 -5.74 16.82 -1.83
N ALA A 11 -5.83 16.82 -3.16
CA ALA A 11 -7.01 16.31 -3.88
C ALA A 11 -7.47 14.89 -3.46
N TRP A 12 -6.58 14.06 -2.91
CA TRP A 12 -7.00 12.74 -2.40
C TRP A 12 -7.93 12.81 -1.17
N LEU A 13 -7.97 13.92 -0.42
CA LEU A 13 -8.83 14.09 0.76
C LEU A 13 -10.24 14.61 0.47
N LEU A 14 -10.53 15.01 -0.76
CA LEU A 14 -11.84 15.57 -1.11
C LEU A 14 -12.85 14.45 -1.40
N SER A 15 -14.06 14.60 -0.88
CA SER A 15 -15.14 13.61 -0.93
C SER A 15 -15.66 13.30 -2.33
N LYS A 16 -15.50 14.23 -3.28
CA LYS A 16 -16.03 14.13 -4.65
C LYS A 16 -15.00 13.76 -5.71
N GLU A 17 -13.76 13.56 -5.32
CA GLU A 17 -12.69 13.25 -6.27
C GLU A 17 -12.77 11.79 -6.74
N GLU A 18 -12.54 11.58 -8.03
CA GLU A 18 -12.51 10.24 -8.61
C GLU A 18 -11.26 9.47 -8.16
N PRO A 19 -11.30 8.11 -8.16
CA PRO A 19 -10.13 7.30 -7.89
C PRO A 19 -8.96 7.70 -8.80
N ARG A 20 -7.76 7.89 -8.22
CA ARG A 20 -6.56 8.32 -8.95
C ARG A 20 -6.19 7.38 -10.08
N ILE A 21 -6.37 6.07 -9.87
CA ILE A 21 -6.19 5.03 -10.86
C ILE A 21 -7.53 4.28 -11.00
N PRO A 22 -8.34 4.58 -12.02
CA PRO A 22 -9.62 3.91 -12.24
C PRO A 22 -9.49 2.39 -12.41
N SER A 23 -8.42 1.95 -13.08
CA SER A 23 -8.03 0.56 -13.20
C SER A 23 -6.52 0.47 -13.25
N TYR A 24 -5.92 -0.36 -12.38
CA TYR A 24 -4.49 -0.62 -12.45
C TYR A 24 -4.12 -1.24 -13.81
N PRO A 25 -3.02 -0.80 -14.45
CA PRO A 25 -2.52 -1.40 -15.68
C PRO A 25 -1.79 -2.71 -15.36
N TYR A 26 -2.54 -3.75 -15.00
CA TYR A 26 -1.96 -5.04 -14.63
C TYR A 26 -1.12 -5.63 -15.77
N PRO A 27 0.16 -5.97 -15.52
CA PRO A 27 1.00 -6.60 -16.52
C PRO A 27 0.43 -7.94 -16.98
N SER A 28 0.50 -8.16 -18.29
CA SER A 28 0.15 -9.44 -18.91
C SER A 28 1.12 -10.52 -18.46
N ALA A 29 0.71 -11.79 -18.56
CA ALA A 29 1.56 -12.90 -18.19
C ALA A 29 2.84 -12.92 -19.06
N PRO A 30 4.01 -13.20 -18.46
CA PRO A 30 5.27 -13.30 -19.19
C PRO A 30 5.22 -14.41 -20.25
N SER A 31 6.16 -14.40 -21.19
CA SER A 31 6.23 -15.35 -22.33
C SER A 31 6.06 -16.81 -21.90
N MET A 32 6.70 -17.19 -20.79
CA MET A 32 6.63 -18.52 -20.18
C MET A 32 5.22 -18.94 -19.75
N TRP A 33 4.37 -17.99 -19.38
CA TRP A 33 2.97 -18.20 -18.97
C TRP A 33 1.98 -17.60 -19.97
N SER A 34 2.39 -17.47 -21.23
CA SER A 34 1.58 -16.86 -22.29
C SER A 34 0.20 -17.49 -22.47
N LEU A 35 0.00 -18.76 -22.07
CA LEU A 35 -1.30 -19.41 -22.05
C LEU A 35 -2.32 -18.69 -21.13
N LEU A 36 -1.86 -18.04 -20.07
CA LEU A 36 -2.75 -17.28 -19.18
C LEU A 36 -3.31 -16.03 -19.87
N ASN A 37 -2.64 -15.51 -20.91
CA ASN A 37 -3.10 -14.35 -21.68
C ASN A 37 -4.34 -14.64 -22.53
N TYR A 38 -4.75 -15.92 -22.68
CA TYR A 38 -6.04 -16.26 -23.28
C TYR A 38 -7.22 -16.03 -22.34
N LEU A 39 -6.97 -15.88 -21.03
CA LEU A 39 -8.00 -15.58 -20.05
C LEU A 39 -8.25 -14.07 -19.99
N PRO A 40 -9.51 -13.63 -19.78
CA PRO A 40 -9.79 -12.23 -19.51
C PRO A 40 -8.99 -11.69 -18.31
N ALA A 41 -8.58 -10.42 -18.36
CA ALA A 41 -7.76 -9.80 -17.32
C ALA A 41 -8.38 -9.88 -15.92
N PHE A 42 -9.71 -9.76 -15.79
CA PHE A 42 -10.38 -9.91 -14.50
C PHE A 42 -10.17 -11.30 -13.90
N ALA A 43 -10.21 -12.37 -14.71
CA ALA A 43 -10.03 -13.73 -14.23
C ALA A 43 -8.58 -13.97 -13.79
N GLN A 44 -7.62 -13.44 -14.56
CA GLN A 44 -6.21 -13.50 -14.19
C GLN A 44 -5.94 -12.74 -12.88
N ARG A 45 -6.54 -11.56 -12.70
CA ARG A 45 -6.45 -10.78 -11.44
C ARG A 45 -7.02 -11.56 -10.27
N GLU A 46 -8.22 -12.11 -10.38
CA GLU A 46 -8.82 -12.90 -9.29
C GLU A 46 -8.00 -14.14 -8.95
N MET A 47 -7.36 -14.78 -9.93
CA MET A 47 -6.41 -15.88 -9.68
C MET A 47 -5.19 -15.40 -8.91
N SER A 48 -4.58 -14.29 -9.31
CA SER A 48 -3.43 -13.69 -8.62
C SER A 48 -3.78 -13.29 -7.19
N LYS A 49 -4.91 -12.60 -7.01
CA LYS A 49 -5.46 -12.22 -5.70
C LYS A 49 -5.75 -13.44 -4.82
N TYR A 50 -6.30 -14.51 -5.39
CA TYR A 50 -6.54 -15.76 -4.66
C TYR A 50 -5.23 -16.39 -4.18
N LEU A 51 -4.19 -16.43 -5.02
CA LEU A 51 -2.87 -16.92 -4.63
C LEU A 51 -2.29 -16.09 -3.47
N GLY A 52 -2.36 -14.75 -3.56
CA GLY A 52 -1.91 -13.86 -2.48
C GLY A 52 -2.68 -14.01 -1.20
N THR A 53 -4.01 -14.07 -1.29
CA THR A 53 -4.89 -14.30 -0.15
C THR A 53 -4.58 -15.63 0.53
N ARG A 54 -4.37 -16.68 -0.26
CA ARG A 54 -4.03 -18.00 0.28
C ARG A 54 -2.67 -18.00 0.95
N MET A 55 -1.67 -17.37 0.34
CA MET A 55 -0.33 -17.27 0.92
C MET A 55 -0.34 -16.46 2.23
N LEU A 56 -1.04 -15.33 2.26
CA LEU A 56 -1.24 -14.55 3.50
C LEU A 56 -1.90 -15.41 4.58
N ARG A 57 -3.05 -16.01 4.31
CA ARG A 57 -3.78 -16.86 5.28
C ARG A 57 -2.93 -18.00 5.84
N LEU A 58 -2.11 -18.63 5.01
CA LEU A 58 -1.22 -19.71 5.45
C LEU A 58 -0.11 -19.24 6.38
N ASN A 59 0.29 -17.97 6.31
CA ASN A 59 1.36 -17.40 7.13
C ASN A 59 0.84 -16.55 8.30
N THR A 60 -0.41 -16.06 8.27
CA THR A 60 -0.99 -15.24 9.34
C THR A 60 -2.06 -15.96 10.17
N GLY A 61 -2.54 -17.12 9.71
CA GLY A 61 -3.67 -17.83 10.32
C GLY A 61 -5.01 -17.53 9.65
N PHE A 62 -5.93 -18.49 9.73
CA PHE A 62 -7.28 -18.38 9.14
C PHE A 62 -8.21 -17.54 10.01
N SER A 63 -7.96 -17.49 11.31
CA SER A 63 -8.67 -16.61 12.24
C SER A 63 -8.35 -15.12 12.01
N TYR A 64 -7.16 -14.81 11.52
CA TYR A 64 -6.69 -13.44 11.30
C TYR A 64 -7.14 -12.85 9.96
N PHE A 65 -6.78 -13.47 8.83
CA PHE A 65 -7.02 -12.89 7.50
C PHE A 65 -8.26 -13.49 6.82
N PRO A 66 -9.23 -12.68 6.34
CA PRO A 66 -9.17 -11.23 6.16
C PRO A 66 -9.85 -10.44 7.28
N GLU A 67 -10.69 -11.06 8.12
CA GLU A 67 -11.64 -10.34 8.97
C GLU A 67 -10.96 -9.47 10.05
N GLN A 68 -10.06 -10.05 10.85
CA GLN A 68 -9.34 -9.28 11.88
C GLN A 68 -8.39 -8.26 11.25
N PHE A 69 -7.80 -8.61 10.10
CA PHE A 69 -6.98 -7.69 9.32
C PHE A 69 -7.78 -6.46 8.86
N LEU A 70 -9.00 -6.63 8.34
CA LEU A 70 -9.85 -5.53 7.87
C LEU A 70 -10.30 -4.61 9.02
N ILE A 71 -10.63 -5.19 10.18
CA ILE A 71 -10.93 -4.43 11.40
C ILE A 71 -9.70 -3.62 11.83
N GLY A 72 -8.53 -4.26 11.87
CA GLY A 72 -7.26 -3.63 12.21
C GLY A 72 -6.90 -2.49 11.24
N ALA A 73 -7.01 -2.73 9.94
CA ALA A 73 -6.74 -1.74 8.88
C ALA A 73 -7.65 -0.52 9.01
N SER A 74 -8.94 -0.73 9.29
CA SER A 74 -9.93 0.35 9.47
C SER A 74 -9.60 1.23 10.68
N LEU A 75 -9.31 0.61 11.82
CA LEU A 75 -8.97 1.33 13.06
C LEU A 75 -7.60 2.03 12.94
N ALA A 76 -6.62 1.36 12.35
CA ALA A 76 -5.29 1.91 12.12
C ALA A 76 -5.36 3.12 11.19
N THR A 77 -6.12 3.04 10.09
CA THR A 77 -6.29 4.16 9.14
C THR A 77 -6.88 5.37 9.84
N ARG A 78 -7.98 5.21 10.60
CA ARG A 78 -8.58 6.33 11.34
C ARG A 78 -7.57 6.98 12.28
N LYS A 79 -6.86 6.16 13.07
CA LYS A 79 -5.90 6.68 14.04
C LYS A 79 -4.67 7.33 13.39
N ALA A 80 -4.24 6.78 12.26
CA ALA A 80 -3.11 7.29 11.50
C ALA A 80 -3.41 8.67 10.90
N LEU A 81 -4.61 8.88 10.35
CA LEU A 81 -5.03 10.18 9.82
C LEU A 81 -5.24 11.24 10.90
N GLU A 82 -5.78 10.87 12.06
CA GLU A 82 -5.83 11.77 13.23
C GLU A 82 -4.42 12.20 13.64
N THR A 83 -3.49 11.25 13.75
CA THR A 83 -2.09 11.53 14.14
C THR A 83 -1.38 12.37 13.07
N LEU A 84 -1.69 12.14 11.79
CA LEU A 84 -1.18 12.94 10.67
C LEU A 84 -1.66 14.39 10.78
N SER A 85 -2.93 14.61 11.12
CA SER A 85 -3.49 15.96 11.32
C SER A 85 -2.77 16.72 12.43
N GLU A 86 -2.50 16.04 13.54
CA GLU A 86 -1.72 16.59 14.66
C GLU A 86 -0.28 16.95 14.25
N ASP A 87 0.42 16.07 13.52
CA ASP A 87 1.79 16.29 13.05
C ASP A 87 1.86 17.44 12.04
N LEU A 88 0.94 17.47 11.08
CA LEU A 88 0.86 18.52 10.07
C LEU A 88 0.56 19.89 10.70
N THR A 89 -0.26 19.94 11.74
CA THR A 89 -0.67 21.20 12.38
C THR A 89 0.33 21.70 13.43
N MET A 90 0.77 20.83 14.35
CA MET A 90 1.58 21.24 15.51
C MET A 90 3.06 20.89 15.38
N GLY A 91 3.44 19.96 14.49
CA GLY A 91 4.83 19.50 14.35
C GLY A 91 5.39 18.84 15.61
N ASN A 92 4.55 18.11 16.35
CA ASN A 92 4.96 17.45 17.60
C ASN A 92 5.88 16.25 17.32
N LYS A 93 7.02 16.19 18.02
CA LYS A 93 8.00 15.09 17.90
C LYS A 93 7.39 13.72 18.21
N GLU A 94 6.48 13.64 19.18
CA GLU A 94 5.84 12.37 19.54
C GLU A 94 4.89 11.88 18.43
N SER A 95 4.12 12.78 17.81
CA SER A 95 3.26 12.46 16.68
C SER A 95 4.09 12.01 15.48
N SER A 96 5.23 12.68 15.22
CA SER A 96 6.19 12.26 14.20
C SER A 96 6.73 10.83 14.41
N GLU A 97 7.15 10.48 15.63
CA GLU A 97 7.67 9.12 15.93
C GLU A 97 6.58 8.04 15.75
N LYS A 98 5.34 8.33 16.16
CA LYS A 98 4.19 7.45 15.93
C LYS A 98 3.90 7.25 14.44
N LEU A 99 3.98 8.32 13.66
CA LEU A 99 3.79 8.26 12.21
C LEU A 99 4.87 7.41 11.53
N GLU A 100 6.13 7.53 11.91
CA GLU A 100 7.25 6.75 11.36
C GLU A 100 7.12 5.24 11.60
N SER A 101 6.39 4.84 12.65
CA SER A 101 6.07 3.43 12.89
C SER A 101 4.82 2.95 12.14
N THR A 102 3.92 3.85 11.77
CA THR A 102 2.60 3.54 11.18
C THR A 102 2.59 3.63 9.65
N PHE A 103 3.31 4.59 9.08
CA PHE A 103 3.36 4.85 7.65
C PHE A 103 4.69 4.40 7.04
N SER A 104 4.69 4.13 5.73
CA SER A 104 5.93 3.96 4.99
C SER A 104 6.70 5.29 4.94
N LEU A 105 8.04 5.19 4.87
CA LEU A 105 8.89 6.37 4.80
C LEU A 105 8.60 7.21 3.53
N ALA A 106 8.33 6.53 2.41
CA ALA A 106 8.02 7.17 1.14
C ALA A 106 6.75 8.03 1.22
N LEU A 107 5.68 7.49 1.82
CA LEU A 107 4.42 8.22 1.98
C LEU A 107 4.59 9.40 2.95
N LEU A 108 5.25 9.19 4.08
CA LEU A 108 5.52 10.28 5.03
C LEU A 108 6.33 11.40 4.42
N GLN A 109 7.38 11.08 3.67
CA GLN A 109 8.20 12.07 3.02
C GLN A 109 7.37 12.89 2.04
N LYS A 110 6.52 12.24 1.23
CA LYS A 110 5.63 12.92 0.30
C LYS A 110 4.64 13.85 1.00
N LEU A 111 4.02 13.40 2.10
CA LEU A 111 3.08 14.19 2.89
C LEU A 111 3.78 15.38 3.56
N ARG A 112 5.00 15.20 4.05
CA ARG A 112 5.81 16.28 4.63
C ARG A 112 6.27 17.29 3.59
N ASP A 113 6.66 16.84 2.41
CA ASP A 113 7.05 17.73 1.32
C ASP A 113 5.85 18.55 0.84
N THR A 114 4.68 17.94 0.76
CA THR A 114 3.39 18.62 0.52
C THR A 114 3.12 19.70 1.57
N ARG A 115 3.37 19.41 2.86
CA ARG A 115 3.19 20.40 3.94
C ARG A 115 4.14 21.58 3.84
N LYS A 116 5.38 21.38 3.38
CA LYS A 116 6.37 22.47 3.21
C LYS A 116 5.93 23.49 2.14
N GLU A 117 5.11 23.07 1.19
CA GLU A 117 4.57 23.92 0.12
C GLU A 117 3.35 24.75 0.58
N MET A 118 2.81 24.47 1.77
CA MET A 118 1.65 25.15 2.36
C MET A 118 2.07 26.25 3.34
N ASP A 119 1.14 27.18 3.61
CA ASP A 119 1.37 28.19 4.65
C ASP A 119 1.48 27.49 6.03
N PRO A 120 2.58 27.68 6.77
CA PRO A 120 2.80 27.02 8.05
C PRO A 120 1.77 27.41 9.12
N ASN A 121 1.02 28.49 8.93
CA ASN A 121 -0.03 28.94 9.85
C ASN A 121 -1.39 28.29 9.56
N LEU A 122 -1.47 27.31 8.65
CA LEU A 122 -2.70 26.58 8.40
C LEU A 122 -2.83 25.39 9.34
N ASN A 123 -4.00 25.26 9.96
CA ASN A 123 -4.39 24.07 10.68
C ASN A 123 -5.08 23.13 9.69
N ILE A 124 -4.66 21.87 9.69
CA ILE A 124 -5.20 20.84 8.82
C ILE A 124 -5.77 19.74 9.70
N ASP A 125 -7.07 19.52 9.58
CA ASP A 125 -7.80 18.45 10.24
C ASP A 125 -8.31 17.44 9.22
N ILE A 126 -7.96 16.18 9.43
CA ILE A 126 -8.33 15.04 8.61
C ILE A 126 -8.91 14.00 9.57
N SER A 127 -10.19 13.69 9.38
CA SER A 127 -10.86 12.69 10.20
C SER A 127 -11.72 11.75 9.38
N ILE A 128 -11.89 10.55 9.92
CA ILE A 128 -12.85 9.56 9.43
C ILE A 128 -13.89 9.36 10.53
N PRO A 129 -15.00 10.12 10.54
CA PRO A 129 -16.00 10.04 11.60
C PRO A 129 -16.70 8.68 11.65
N GLN A 130 -16.94 8.07 10.48
CA GLN A 130 -17.69 6.84 10.36
C GLN A 130 -17.10 5.93 9.28
N ILE A 131 -17.00 4.64 9.58
CA ILE A 131 -16.64 3.57 8.65
C ILE A 131 -17.85 2.66 8.52
N TYR A 132 -18.29 2.41 7.29
CA TYR A 132 -19.45 1.58 6.97
C TYR A 132 -19.05 0.15 6.65
N ASP A 133 -18.00 0.00 5.84
CA ASP A 133 -17.51 -1.31 5.38
C ASP A 133 -16.03 -1.22 5.01
N ALA A 134 -15.35 -2.36 4.99
CA ALA A 134 -13.97 -2.49 4.52
C ALA A 134 -13.81 -3.81 3.78
N THR A 135 -13.25 -3.76 2.58
CA THR A 135 -13.06 -4.95 1.74
C THR A 135 -11.65 -5.03 1.17
N ILE A 136 -11.16 -6.25 0.94
CA ILE A 136 -9.87 -6.45 0.28
C ILE A 136 -10.06 -6.22 -1.22
N LYS A 137 -9.42 -5.19 -1.75
CA LYS A 137 -9.40 -4.88 -3.18
C LYS A 137 -8.43 -5.78 -3.92
N ASP A 138 -7.15 -5.74 -3.54
CA ASP A 138 -6.09 -6.54 -4.15
C ASP A 138 -5.06 -7.01 -3.11
N VAL A 139 -4.37 -8.10 -3.43
CA VAL A 139 -3.23 -8.61 -2.66
C VAL A 139 -2.04 -8.71 -3.59
N TRP A 140 -1.05 -7.87 -3.34
CA TRP A 140 0.22 -7.81 -4.02
C TRP A 140 1.26 -8.66 -3.28
N ILE A 141 1.99 -9.46 -4.03
CA ILE A 141 3.05 -10.32 -3.50
C ILE A 141 4.32 -10.05 -4.28
N THR A 142 5.40 -9.82 -3.54
CA THR A 142 6.75 -9.77 -4.08
C THR A 142 7.55 -10.91 -3.48
N LEU A 143 8.07 -11.80 -4.31
CA LEU A 143 8.86 -12.98 -3.91
C LEU A 143 10.27 -12.89 -4.49
N GLY A 144 11.28 -13.27 -3.73
CA GLY A 144 12.69 -13.15 -4.11
C GLY A 144 13.51 -12.36 -3.11
N THR A 145 14.80 -12.20 -3.36
CA THR A 145 15.66 -11.28 -2.59
C THR A 145 15.43 -9.82 -3.05
N PRO A 146 15.47 -8.80 -2.18
CA PRO A 146 15.31 -7.40 -2.59
C PRO A 146 16.30 -6.97 -3.66
N ARG A 147 17.51 -7.56 -3.64
CA ARG A 147 18.56 -7.32 -4.64
C ARG A 147 18.12 -7.64 -6.06
N ALA A 148 17.10 -8.49 -6.23
CA ALA A 148 16.53 -8.80 -7.53
C ALA A 148 15.84 -7.59 -8.17
N PHE A 149 15.30 -6.69 -7.36
CA PHE A 149 14.58 -5.49 -7.82
C PHE A 149 15.49 -4.27 -7.98
N GLU A 150 16.75 -4.38 -7.54
CA GLU A 150 17.78 -3.35 -7.72
C GLU A 150 18.72 -3.65 -8.90
N ASN A 151 18.93 -4.94 -9.22
CA ASN A 151 19.99 -5.37 -10.15
C ASN A 151 19.51 -6.34 -11.23
N ASN A 152 19.05 -5.77 -12.35
CA ASN A 152 18.57 -6.50 -13.54
C ASN A 152 19.64 -7.31 -14.28
N ARG A 153 20.93 -7.23 -13.90
CA ARG A 153 21.99 -8.02 -14.56
C ARG A 153 22.16 -9.42 -13.98
N GLN A 154 21.82 -9.59 -12.70
CA GLN A 154 22.02 -10.86 -11.98
C GLN A 154 20.71 -11.59 -11.71
N PHE A 155 19.60 -10.88 -11.86
CA PHE A 155 18.28 -11.38 -11.54
C PHE A 155 17.33 -11.09 -12.71
N GLU A 156 16.38 -11.99 -12.87
CA GLU A 156 15.25 -11.88 -13.76
C GLU A 156 14.02 -11.60 -12.89
N VAL A 157 13.30 -10.52 -13.23
CA VAL A 157 12.07 -10.14 -12.54
C VAL A 157 10.91 -10.46 -13.47
N MET A 158 10.03 -11.34 -13.01
CA MET A 158 8.78 -11.67 -13.68
C MET A 158 7.64 -10.99 -12.93
N GLN A 159 6.79 -10.28 -13.66
CA GLN A 159 5.60 -9.65 -13.11
C GLN A 159 4.37 -10.16 -13.84
N TRP A 160 3.33 -10.53 -13.08
CA TRP A 160 2.05 -10.97 -13.59
C TRP A 160 0.95 -10.52 -12.64
N MET A 161 0.04 -9.66 -13.12
CA MET A 161 -1.04 -9.11 -12.30
C MET A 161 -0.51 -8.47 -11.00
N THR A 162 -0.81 -9.06 -9.84
CA THR A 162 -0.37 -8.59 -8.51
C THR A 162 0.81 -9.39 -7.95
N LEU A 163 1.35 -10.34 -8.73
CA LEU A 163 2.48 -11.18 -8.36
C LEU A 163 3.75 -10.69 -9.06
N THR A 164 4.78 -10.45 -8.25
CA THR A 164 6.14 -10.15 -8.71
C THR A 164 7.11 -11.19 -8.16
N VAL A 165 7.93 -11.77 -9.02
CA VAL A 165 8.90 -12.81 -8.65
C VAL A 165 10.27 -12.42 -9.20
N GLY A 166 11.22 -12.20 -8.29
CA GLY A 166 12.63 -12.02 -8.60
C GLY A 166 13.41 -13.32 -8.42
N VAL A 167 13.94 -13.88 -9.51
CA VAL A 167 14.79 -15.08 -9.48
C VAL A 167 16.19 -14.76 -9.99
N LYS A 168 17.18 -15.51 -9.53
CA LYS A 168 18.55 -15.36 -10.05
C LYS A 168 18.57 -15.77 -11.53
N ALA A 169 19.18 -14.96 -12.39
CA ALA A 169 19.31 -15.24 -13.82
C ALA A 169 20.06 -16.56 -14.06
N ALA A 170 19.66 -17.31 -15.08
CA ALA A 170 20.33 -18.55 -15.47
C ALA A 170 21.78 -18.27 -15.89
N LYS A 171 22.70 -19.19 -15.56
CA LYS A 171 24.11 -19.10 -15.97
C LYS A 171 24.35 -19.61 -17.41
N HIS A 172 23.38 -20.35 -17.95
CA HIS A 172 23.38 -20.94 -19.29
C HIS A 172 22.21 -20.35 -20.10
N SER A 173 22.26 -20.44 -21.44
CA SER A 173 21.14 -20.01 -22.29
C SER A 173 19.85 -20.76 -21.93
N GLU A 174 18.69 -20.12 -22.05
CA GLU A 174 17.36 -20.66 -21.71
C GLU A 174 17.10 -22.06 -22.33
N ASP A 175 17.69 -22.34 -23.49
CA ASP A 175 17.56 -23.61 -24.21
C ASP A 175 18.37 -24.79 -23.62
N GLU A 176 19.27 -24.55 -22.66
CA GLU A 176 20.14 -25.57 -22.06
C GLU A 176 19.76 -25.96 -20.61
N GLU A 177 18.83 -25.23 -19.96
CA GLU A 177 18.42 -25.53 -18.58
C GLU A 177 17.34 -26.61 -18.56
N ASN A 178 17.60 -27.72 -17.87
CA ASN A 178 16.57 -28.74 -17.62
C ASN A 178 15.42 -28.16 -16.78
N PHE A 179 14.18 -28.50 -17.11
CA PHE A 179 12.98 -28.02 -16.40
C PHE A 179 13.03 -28.28 -14.87
N SER A 180 13.66 -29.38 -14.45
CA SER A 180 13.85 -29.70 -13.03
C SER A 180 14.78 -28.69 -12.33
N ASP A 181 15.86 -28.29 -12.98
CA ASP A 181 16.84 -27.35 -12.43
C ASP A 181 16.24 -25.93 -12.39
N TYR A 182 15.51 -25.55 -13.44
CA TYR A 182 14.71 -24.33 -13.47
C TYR A 182 13.71 -24.28 -12.30
N ARG A 183 12.91 -25.34 -12.12
CA ARG A 183 11.92 -25.41 -11.02
C ARG A 183 12.60 -25.33 -9.66
N GLY A 184 13.76 -25.97 -9.49
CA GLY A 184 14.56 -25.89 -8.26
C GLY A 184 15.08 -24.48 -8.00
N ARG A 185 15.56 -23.78 -9.03
CA ARG A 185 16.03 -22.39 -8.95
C ARG A 185 14.90 -21.43 -8.59
N VAL A 186 13.74 -21.55 -9.25
CA VAL A 186 12.55 -20.75 -8.93
C VAL A 186 12.10 -21.04 -7.50
N ALA A 187 11.92 -22.31 -7.13
CA ALA A 187 11.50 -22.68 -5.78
C ALA A 187 12.44 -22.14 -4.70
N LYS A 188 13.76 -22.16 -4.95
CA LYS A 188 14.74 -21.55 -4.05
C LYS A 188 14.60 -20.03 -4.00
N GLY A 189 14.46 -19.37 -5.15
CA GLY A 189 14.26 -17.92 -5.23
C GLY A 189 13.00 -17.45 -4.49
N LEU A 190 11.91 -18.22 -4.57
CA LEU A 190 10.67 -17.93 -3.82
C LEU A 190 10.85 -17.99 -2.30
N MET A 191 11.85 -18.74 -1.81
CA MET A 191 12.15 -18.87 -0.37
C MET A 191 13.18 -17.84 0.10
N ASP A 192 13.87 -17.15 -0.82
CA ASP A 192 14.92 -16.18 -0.48
C ASP A 192 14.35 -14.93 0.20
N GLY A 193 13.10 -14.57 -0.11
CA GLY A 193 12.38 -13.54 0.62
C GLY A 193 10.97 -13.29 0.11
N ALA A 194 10.18 -12.61 0.93
CA ALA A 194 8.78 -12.34 0.66
C ALA A 194 8.35 -10.98 1.22
N HIS A 195 7.43 -10.32 0.52
CA HIS A 195 6.81 -9.07 0.92
C HIS A 195 5.38 -9.03 0.41
N PHE A 196 4.47 -8.53 1.25
CA PHE A 196 3.06 -8.37 0.87
C PHE A 196 2.66 -6.91 0.95
N LYS A 197 1.81 -6.52 0.00
CA LYS A 197 1.05 -5.29 0.05
C LYS A 197 -0.42 -5.62 -0.17
N VAL A 198 -1.31 -5.07 0.63
CA VAL A 198 -2.75 -5.35 0.59
C VAL A 198 -3.47 -4.04 0.41
N ASP A 199 -4.24 -3.93 -0.67
CA ASP A 199 -5.08 -2.77 -0.92
C ASP A 199 -6.46 -3.04 -0.29
N VAL A 200 -6.83 -2.19 0.66
CA VAL A 200 -8.11 -2.21 1.36
C VAL A 200 -8.95 -1.05 0.87
N GLU A 201 -10.17 -1.34 0.43
CA GLU A 201 -11.16 -0.33 0.11
C GLU A 201 -12.06 -0.13 1.33
N ILE A 202 -11.98 1.05 1.93
CA ILE A 202 -12.72 1.44 3.14
C ILE A 202 -13.83 2.41 2.71
N ASP A 203 -15.08 2.01 2.89
CA ASP A 203 -16.23 2.89 2.68
C ASP A 203 -16.48 3.70 3.95
N ALA A 204 -16.21 5.00 3.88
CA ALA A 204 -16.17 5.86 5.05
C ALA A 204 -16.65 7.29 4.76
N ASP A 205 -17.13 7.96 5.80
CA ASP A 205 -17.25 9.42 5.81
C ASP A 205 -15.85 10.01 6.01
N VAL A 206 -15.44 10.86 5.08
CA VAL A 206 -14.17 11.59 5.18
C VAL A 206 -14.48 13.04 5.41
N GLU A 207 -13.83 13.63 6.41
CA GLU A 207 -13.95 15.04 6.73
C GLU A 207 -12.56 15.68 6.68
N TYR A 208 -12.46 16.74 5.86
CA TYR A 208 -11.26 17.50 5.64
C TYR A 208 -11.54 18.97 5.90
N THR A 209 -10.84 19.55 6.88
CA THR A 209 -10.98 20.95 7.25
C THR A 209 -9.63 21.64 7.26
N VAL A 210 -9.54 22.78 6.59
CA VAL A 210 -8.40 23.70 6.66
C VAL A 210 -8.86 24.99 7.28
N SER A 211 -8.24 25.39 8.38
CA SER A 211 -8.49 26.67 9.03
C SER A 211 -7.23 27.51 9.19
N SER A 212 -7.41 28.82 9.33
CA SER A 212 -6.30 29.75 9.56
C SER A 212 -6.56 30.58 10.81
N PRO A 213 -5.77 30.38 11.89
CA PRO A 213 -5.88 31.18 13.12
C PRO A 213 -5.75 32.68 12.87
N LYS A 214 -5.02 33.08 11.81
CA LYS A 214 -4.84 34.50 11.43
C LYS A 214 -6.13 35.16 10.96
N LEU A 215 -7.05 34.43 10.34
CA LEU A 215 -8.35 34.96 9.92
C LEU A 215 -9.29 35.14 11.11
N GLN A 216 -9.14 34.29 12.13
CA GLN A 216 -9.88 34.40 13.39
C GLN A 216 -9.57 35.70 14.14
N GLU A 217 -8.31 36.15 14.14
CA GLU A 217 -7.91 37.44 14.71
C GLU A 217 -8.41 38.65 13.89
N ALA A 218 -8.64 38.47 12.60
CA ALA A 218 -9.13 39.50 11.68
C ALA A 218 -10.67 39.62 11.65
N GLY A 219 -11.38 38.73 12.35
CA GLY A 219 -12.85 38.70 12.38
C GLY A 219 -13.52 38.01 11.19
N ASP A 220 -12.73 37.34 10.33
CA ASP A 220 -13.21 36.54 9.21
C ASP A 220 -13.46 35.08 9.62
N ALA A 221 -14.21 34.35 8.80
CA ALA A 221 -14.46 32.93 9.02
C ALA A 221 -13.13 32.15 9.06
N ASP A 222 -12.92 31.44 10.17
CA ASP A 222 -11.70 30.66 10.48
C ASP A 222 -11.44 29.54 9.46
N VAL A 223 -12.49 29.06 8.79
CA VAL A 223 -12.46 27.90 7.90
C VAL A 223 -12.26 28.32 6.44
N LEU A 224 -11.13 27.92 5.86
CA LEU A 224 -10.79 28.15 4.45
C LEU A 224 -11.35 27.07 3.53
N ILE A 225 -11.30 25.82 3.97
CA ILE A 225 -11.80 24.66 3.24
C ILE A 225 -12.51 23.78 4.25
N HIS A 226 -13.71 23.33 3.91
CA HIS A 226 -14.40 22.28 4.64
C HIS A 226 -15.08 21.39 3.61
N ASP A 227 -14.65 20.14 3.57
CA ASP A 227 -15.23 19.12 2.73
C ASP A 227 -15.57 17.90 3.59
N ARG A 228 -16.79 17.42 3.44
CA ARG A 228 -17.27 16.22 4.13
C ARG A 228 -18.15 15.41 3.20
N GLY A 229 -17.86 14.13 3.09
CA GLY A 229 -18.72 13.21 2.35
C GLY A 229 -18.28 11.77 2.45
N ARG A 230 -19.23 10.88 2.17
CA ARG A 230 -18.99 9.45 2.07
C ARG A 230 -18.30 9.12 0.77
N ARG A 231 -17.18 8.38 0.83
CA ARG A 231 -16.50 7.85 -0.34
C ARG A 231 -15.69 6.60 -0.02
N PRO A 232 -15.37 5.77 -1.02
CA PRO A 232 -14.35 4.75 -0.87
C PRO A 232 -12.96 5.39 -0.77
N LEU A 233 -12.21 4.98 0.24
CA LEU A 233 -10.79 5.26 0.43
C LEU A 233 -9.99 3.99 0.15
N ILE A 234 -8.97 4.08 -0.68
CA ILE A 234 -8.07 2.95 -0.95
C ILE A 234 -6.83 3.10 -0.08
N ILE A 235 -6.66 2.21 0.89
CA ILE A 235 -5.49 2.18 1.78
C ILE A 235 -4.64 0.98 1.42
N SER A 236 -3.40 1.22 1.02
CA SER A 236 -2.43 0.15 0.84
C SER A 236 -1.68 -0.09 2.14
N LEU A 237 -1.71 -1.31 2.66
CA LEU A 237 -0.89 -1.72 3.79
C LEU A 237 0.22 -2.65 3.31
N GLU A 238 1.44 -2.48 3.80
CA GLU A 238 2.58 -3.32 3.45
C GLU A 238 3.25 -3.95 4.67
N THR A 239 3.87 -5.10 4.45
CA THR A 239 4.68 -5.79 5.47
C THR A 239 6.12 -5.28 5.43
N PRO A 240 6.93 -5.53 6.47
CA PRO A 240 8.38 -5.56 6.25
C PRO A 240 8.73 -6.61 5.19
N TYR A 241 9.92 -6.46 4.60
CA TYR A 241 10.47 -7.50 3.73
C TYR A 241 11.03 -8.64 4.60
N PHE A 242 10.53 -9.86 4.41
CA PHE A 242 10.96 -11.04 5.14
C PHE A 242 12.11 -11.73 4.40
N GLU A 243 13.27 -11.81 5.05
CA GLU A 243 14.46 -12.49 4.51
C GLU A 243 15.10 -13.40 5.58
N PRO A 244 15.09 -14.73 5.39
CA PRO A 244 14.41 -15.47 4.32
C PRO A 244 12.88 -15.46 4.46
N ALA A 245 12.16 -15.97 3.46
CA ALA A 245 10.70 -16.02 3.46
C ALA A 245 10.13 -16.88 4.62
N ASP A 246 10.88 -17.84 5.15
CA ASP A 246 10.48 -18.64 6.30
C ASP A 246 10.29 -17.82 7.60
N ARG A 247 10.88 -16.62 7.68
CA ARG A 247 10.66 -15.69 8.80
C ARG A 247 9.29 -15.02 8.81
N MET A 248 8.45 -15.27 7.80
CA MET A 248 7.04 -14.90 7.83
C MET A 248 6.28 -15.54 8.99
N VAL A 249 6.75 -16.67 9.53
CA VAL A 249 6.09 -17.36 10.65
C VAL A 249 7.07 -17.50 11.82
N ALA A 250 6.91 -16.67 12.85
CA ALA A 250 7.76 -16.73 14.04
C ALA A 250 7.50 -17.96 14.92
N GLY A 251 6.28 -18.48 14.89
CA GLY A 251 5.86 -19.63 15.68
C GLY A 251 4.41 -20.03 15.41
N ARG A 252 3.92 -21.02 16.15
CA ARG A 252 2.51 -21.45 16.10
C ARG A 252 1.89 -21.45 17.49
N ASP A 253 0.60 -21.15 17.54
CA ASP A 253 -0.19 -21.10 18.78
C ASP A 253 -0.68 -22.50 19.21
N GLU A 254 -1.50 -22.54 20.26
CA GLU A 254 -2.08 -23.78 20.81
C GLU A 254 -3.01 -24.51 19.83
N ASN A 255 -3.49 -23.81 18.78
CA ASN A 255 -4.36 -24.35 17.73
C ASN A 255 -3.59 -24.71 16.46
N ASP A 256 -2.25 -24.70 16.49
CA ASP A 256 -1.37 -24.86 15.33
C ASP A 256 -1.54 -23.76 14.26
N GLU A 257 -2.10 -22.59 14.61
CA GLU A 257 -2.13 -21.42 13.73
C GLU A 257 -0.83 -20.60 13.84
N PRO A 258 -0.33 -19.99 12.75
CA PRO A 258 0.78 -19.05 12.80
C PRO A 258 0.52 -17.90 13.79
N ILE A 259 1.51 -17.59 14.62
CA ILE A 259 1.47 -16.40 15.47
C ILE A 259 1.75 -15.18 14.59
N MET A 260 0.79 -14.27 14.53
CA MET A 260 0.93 -13.00 13.81
C MET A 260 1.77 -12.02 14.65
N ASP A 261 2.97 -11.69 14.17
CA ASP A 261 3.89 -10.71 14.77
C ASP A 261 4.38 -9.64 13.76
N TRP A 262 3.69 -9.48 12.64
CA TRP A 262 4.05 -8.56 11.57
C TRP A 262 3.72 -7.12 11.94
N ASN A 263 4.58 -6.18 11.52
CA ASN A 263 4.31 -4.76 11.64
C ASN A 263 3.83 -4.20 10.30
N TRP A 264 2.52 -4.15 10.10
CA TRP A 264 1.92 -3.53 8.92
C TRP A 264 2.09 -2.02 8.93
N ARG A 265 2.41 -1.45 7.77
CA ARG A 265 2.50 -0.01 7.58
C ARG A 265 1.57 0.45 6.48
N ILE A 266 0.99 1.64 6.63
CA ILE A 266 0.25 2.28 5.55
C ILE A 266 1.27 2.78 4.52
N ALA A 267 1.29 2.12 3.37
CA ALA A 267 2.23 2.35 2.29
C ALA A 267 1.77 3.45 1.33
N ASP A 268 0.46 3.54 1.10
CA ASP A 268 -0.14 4.48 0.15
C ASP A 268 -1.59 4.78 0.58
N ILE A 269 -2.06 5.99 0.24
CA ILE A 269 -3.45 6.41 0.45
C ILE A 269 -3.99 6.93 -0.88
N ASP A 270 -5.15 6.40 -1.28
CA ASP A 270 -5.83 6.70 -2.54
C ASP A 270 -4.93 6.62 -3.77
N GLN A 271 -3.98 5.67 -3.75
CA GLN A 271 -3.05 5.42 -4.84
C GLN A 271 -2.20 6.65 -5.20
N LEU A 272 -1.89 7.51 -4.22
CA LEU A 272 -1.09 8.72 -4.41
C LEU A 272 0.29 8.38 -4.98
N LEU A 273 1.03 7.51 -4.31
CA LEU A 273 2.38 7.11 -4.74
C LEU A 273 2.32 6.20 -5.96
N ALA A 274 1.33 5.30 -6.03
CA ALA A 274 1.17 4.41 -7.17
C ALA A 274 0.92 5.17 -8.48
N LYS A 275 0.14 6.25 -8.45
CA LYS A 275 -0.08 7.08 -9.65
C LYS A 275 1.20 7.77 -10.09
N GLU A 276 1.96 8.33 -9.15
CA GLU A 276 3.24 8.98 -9.45
C GLU A 276 4.27 7.99 -10.01
N ALA A 277 4.30 6.76 -9.49
CA ALA A 277 5.15 5.70 -10.03
C ALA A 277 4.80 5.39 -11.50
N LEU A 278 3.51 5.22 -11.81
CA LEU A 278 3.05 4.96 -13.17
C LEU A 278 3.36 6.12 -14.14
N GLU A 279 3.25 7.38 -13.68
CA GLU A 279 3.57 8.57 -14.48
C GLU A 279 5.08 8.73 -14.72
N ASN A 280 5.93 8.23 -13.82
CA ASN A 280 7.39 8.25 -13.99
C ASN A 280 7.91 7.11 -14.89
N GLU A 281 7.15 6.03 -15.03
CA GLU A 281 7.48 4.89 -15.90
C GLU A 281 7.05 5.09 -17.36
N SER A 282 6.17 6.05 -17.64
CA SER A 282 5.65 6.41 -18.97
C SER A 282 6.47 7.46 -19.70
#